data_AF-A0A3Q9FWN5-F1
#
_entry.id   AF-A0A3Q9FWN5-F1
#
_cell.length_a   1.000
_cell.length_b   1.000
_cell.length_c   1.000
_cell.angle_alpha   90.00
_cell.angle_beta   90.00
_cell.angle_gamma   90.00
#
_symmetry.space_group_name_H-M   'P 1'
#
loop_
_entity.id
_entity.type
_entity.pdbx_description
1 polymer ?
#
loop_
_entity_poly.entity_id
_entity_poly.type
_entity_poly.pdbx_seq_one_letter_code
_entity_poly.pdbx_strand_id
1 'polypeptide(L)' 'MPFFEIFSPLKSIKADPDQLVVQASKHLARAARHEEWDEYPQMTAHASVATAKVQLATYLRTHRN' A
#
# COMPACT_ATOMS: atom_id res chain seq x y z
N MET A 1 -16.01 28.22 -13.73
CA MET A 1 -14.63 27.73 -13.86
C MET A 1 -14.71 26.23 -14.15
N PRO A 2 -14.09 25.69 -15.20
CA PRO A 2 -14.09 24.25 -15.40
C PRO A 2 -13.23 23.64 -14.30
N PHE A 3 -13.80 22.69 -13.55
CA PHE A 3 -13.05 21.83 -12.64
C PHE A 3 -12.09 21.00 -13.49
N PHE A 4 -10.79 21.27 -13.40
CA PHE A 4 -9.80 20.33 -13.93
C PHE A 4 -9.92 19.05 -13.12
N GLU A 5 -10.35 17.96 -13.76
CA GLU A 5 -10.15 16.63 -13.19
C GLU A 5 -8.64 16.46 -13.00
N ILE A 6 -8.20 16.49 -11.74
CA ILE A 6 -6.81 16.19 -11.40
C ILE A 6 -6.57 14.77 -11.87
N PHE A 7 -5.80 14.61 -12.95
CA PHE A 7 -5.34 13.33 -13.44
C PHE A 7 -4.51 12.68 -12.35
N SER A 8 -5.14 11.82 -11.55
CA SER A 8 -4.42 11.02 -10.56
C SER A 8 -3.81 9.82 -11.30
N PRO A 9 -2.47 9.72 -11.41
CA PRO A 9 -1.84 8.57 -12.04
C PRO A 9 -2.20 7.27 -11.31
N LEU A 10 -2.61 7.35 -10.04
CA LEU A 10 -3.05 6.21 -9.24
C LEU A 10 -4.35 5.58 -9.77
N LYS A 11 -5.26 6.34 -10.38
CA LYS A 11 -6.48 5.78 -11.01
C LYS A 11 -6.16 4.86 -12.20
N SER A 12 -5.02 5.07 -12.86
CA SER A 12 -4.59 4.24 -14.00
C SER A 12 -3.99 2.90 -13.57
N ILE A 13 -3.67 2.74 -12.29
CA ILE A 13 -3.08 1.51 -11.75
C ILE A 13 -4.14 0.40 -11.79
N LYS A 14 -3.94 -0.58 -12.68
CA LYS A 14 -4.72 -1.82 -12.75
C LYS A 14 -4.29 -2.81 -11.67
N ALA A 15 -4.30 -2.38 -10.42
CA ALA A 15 -4.14 -3.26 -9.26
C ALA A 15 -5.52 -3.55 -8.67
N ASP A 16 -5.71 -4.78 -8.22
CA ASP A 16 -6.86 -5.18 -7.41
C ASP A 16 -6.62 -4.73 -5.96
N PRO A 17 -7.50 -3.89 -5.37
CA PRO A 17 -7.40 -3.47 -3.97
C PRO A 17 -7.26 -4.63 -3.00
N ASP A 18 -7.99 -5.73 -3.20
CA ASP A 18 -7.95 -6.87 -2.27
C ASP A 18 -6.59 -7.59 -2.35
N GLN A 19 -6.03 -7.70 -3.55
CA GLN A 19 -4.69 -8.24 -3.75
C GLN A 19 -3.60 -7.35 -3.10
N LEU A 20 -3.76 -6.03 -3.13
CA LEU A 20 -2.84 -5.10 -2.46
C LEU A 20 -2.84 -5.30 -0.94
N VAL A 21 -3.99 -5.54 -0.33
CA VAL A 21 -4.11 -5.85 1.11
C VAL A 21 -3.43 -7.18 1.45
N VAL A 22 -3.61 -8.22 0.63
CA VAL A 22 -2.93 -9.50 0.81
C VAL A 22 -1.40 -9.35 0.67
N GLN A 23 -0.94 -8.48 -0.22
CA GLN A 23 0.49 -8.19 -0.31
C GLN A 23 1.00 -7.38 0.89
N ALA A 24 0.21 -6.45 1.41
CA ALA A 24 0.55 -5.69 2.61
C ALA A 24 0.71 -6.61 3.83
N SER A 25 -0.19 -7.58 4.01
CA SER A 25 -0.09 -8.54 5.13
C SER A 25 1.18 -9.39 5.04
N LYS A 26 1.61 -9.79 3.83
CA LYS A 26 2.90 -10.47 3.62
C LYS A 26 4.10 -9.61 4.03
N HIS A 27 4.05 -8.30 3.75
CA HIS A 27 5.11 -7.39 4.18
C HIS A 27 5.11 -7.19 5.69
N LEU A 28 3.95 -7.09 6.34
CA LEU A 28 3.85 -7.04 7.80
C LEU A 28 4.42 -8.31 8.45
N ALA A 29 4.11 -9.48 7.90
CA ALA A 29 4.68 -10.74 8.40
C ALA A 29 6.21 -10.79 8.27
N ARG A 30 6.77 -10.18 7.22
CA ARG A 30 8.24 -10.02 7.10
C ARG A 30 8.78 -9.01 8.10
N ALA A 31 8.10 -7.88 8.29
CA ALA A 31 8.50 -6.88 9.28
C ALA A 31 8.55 -7.49 10.69
N ALA A 32 7.51 -8.22 11.10
CA ALA A 32 7.45 -8.91 12.39
C ALA A 32 8.60 -9.90 12.58
N ARG A 33 8.98 -10.63 11.52
CA ARG A 33 10.17 -11.50 11.57
C ARG A 33 11.47 -10.72 11.78
N HIS A 34 11.65 -9.60 11.09
CA HIS A 34 12.85 -8.78 11.27
C HIS A 34 12.93 -8.10 12.65
N GLU A 35 11.78 -7.82 13.27
CA GLU A 35 11.71 -7.38 14.67
C GLU A 35 12.29 -8.42 15.64
N GLU A 36 12.03 -9.71 15.43
CA GLU A 36 12.57 -10.81 16.25
C GLU A 36 14.10 -10.92 16.20
N TRP A 37 14.75 -10.38 15.16
CA TRP A 37 16.20 -10.38 14.98
C TRP A 37 16.84 -8.99 15.18
N ASP A 38 16.10 -8.03 15.74
CA ASP A 38 16.54 -6.63 15.93
C ASP A 38 16.99 -5.93 14.62
N GLU A 39 16.49 -6.41 13.47
CA GLU A 39 16.77 -5.86 12.15
C GLU A 39 15.81 -4.70 11.81
N TYR A 40 15.86 -3.65 12.64
CA TYR A 40 14.94 -2.51 12.57
C TYR A 40 14.87 -1.82 11.20
N PRO A 41 15.96 -1.61 10.45
CA PRO A 41 15.87 -0.99 9.12
C PRO A 41 15.00 -1.80 8.14
N GLN A 42 15.17 -3.13 8.14
CA GLN A 42 14.41 -4.06 7.30
C GLN A 42 12.93 -4.12 7.75
N MET A 43 12.71 -4.16 9.07
CA MET A 43 11.38 -4.09 9.65
C MET A 43 10.66 -2.81 9.20
N THR A 44 11.28 -1.63 9.36
CA THR A 44 10.70 -0.34 8.97
C THR A 44 10.44 -0.28 7.47
N ALA A 45 11.35 -0.78 6.63
CA ALA A 45 11.15 -0.81 5.18
C ALA A 45 9.92 -1.63 4.80
N HIS A 46 9.78 -2.84 5.37
CA HIS A 46 8.63 -3.69 5.12
C HIS A 46 7.31 -3.12 5.67
N ALA A 47 7.32 -2.55 6.87
CA ALA A 47 6.15 -1.89 7.45
C ALA A 47 5.70 -0.67 6.62
N SER A 48 6.65 0.11 6.09
CA SER A 48 6.36 1.26 5.23
C SER A 48 5.72 0.84 3.91
N VAL A 49 6.24 -0.22 3.27
CA VAL A 49 5.65 -0.78 2.04
C VAL A 49 4.25 -1.32 2.30
N ALA A 50 4.03 -2.01 3.42
CA ALA A 50 2.70 -2.49 3.79
C ALA A 50 1.71 -1.33 3.94
N THR A 51 2.11 -0.27 4.65
CA THR A 51 1.30 0.93 4.84
C THR A 51 0.92 1.58 3.52
N ALA A 52 1.90 1.79 2.62
CA ALA A 52 1.65 2.37 1.31
C ALA A 52 0.67 1.54 0.46
N LYS A 53 0.75 0.20 0.54
CA LYS A 53 -0.16 -0.70 -0.17
C LYS A 53 -1.59 -0.63 0.35
N VAL A 54 -1.78 -0.57 1.67
CA VAL A 54 -3.12 -0.39 2.26
C VAL A 54 -3.70 0.96 1.86
N GLN A 55 -2.91 2.04 1.95
CA GLN A 55 -3.36 3.37 1.53
C GLN A 55 -3.76 3.41 0.05
N LEU A 56 -2.98 2.76 -0.83
CA LEU A 56 -3.31 2.65 -2.25
C LEU A 56 -4.57 1.83 -2.48
N ALA A 57 -4.74 0.71 -1.76
CA ALA A 57 -5.95 -0.12 -1.84
C ALA A 57 -7.19 0.68 -1.42
N THR A 58 -7.11 1.42 -0.31
CA THR A 58 -8.17 2.32 0.15
C THR A 58 -8.49 3.38 -0.90
N TYR A 59 -7.47 4.05 -1.45
CA TYR A 59 -7.65 5.05 -2.50
C TYR A 59 -8.37 4.48 -3.72
N LEU A 60 -7.91 3.33 -4.23
CA LEU A 60 -8.51 2.67 -5.38
C LEU A 60 -9.95 2.25 -5.09
N ARG A 61 -10.25 1.75 -3.89
CA ARG A 61 -11.62 1.38 -3.50
C ARG A 61 -12.56 2.58 -3.41
N THR A 62 -12.06 3.73 -2.92
CA THR A 62 -12.87 4.96 -2.79
C THR A 62 -13.13 5.64 -4.12
N HIS A 63 -12.18 5.58 -5.07
CA HIS A 63 -12.22 6.38 -6.29
C HIS A 63 -12.46 5.59 -7.59
N ARG A 64 -12.61 4.26 -7.51
CA ARG A 64 -12.88 3.37 -8.65
C ARG A 64 -14.28 2.73 -8.62
N ASN A 65 -15.11 3.06 -7.62
CA ASN A 65 -16.57 2.95 -7.70
C ASN A 65 -17.13 4.04 -8.62
#